data_AF-A0A8S3GI30-F1
#
_entry.id   AF-A0A8S3GI30-F1
#
_cell.length_a   1.000
_cell.length_b   1.000
_cell.length_c   1.000
_cell.angle_alpha   90.00
_cell.angle_beta   90.00
_cell.angle_gamma   90.00
#
_symmetry.space_group_name_H-M   'P 1'
#
loop_
_entity.id
_entity.type
_entity.pdbx_description
1 polymer ?
#
loop_
_entity_poly.entity_id
_entity_poly.type
_entity_poly.pdbx_seq_one_letter_code
_entity_poly.pdbx_strand_id
1 'polypeptide(L)'
;IRHLRQVLQVFCLHNPAIGYCQGMNFIVAVALLLVEPEDAFWLLIAITECHLNNYYDIGLIGAQVDQYVLKDLLKQKAPDIDQHFEINEVEITSLTLNWFMAIFIDTVPFETLLRIWDCFLLEGSKVLFRFALSILIINRES
;
A
#
# COMPACT_ATOMS: atom_id res chain seq x y z
N ILE A 1 21.63 -4.73 -0.04
CA ILE A 1 21.75 -3.45 0.72
C ILE A 1 22.30 -2.29 -0.14
N ARG A 2 23.42 -2.44 -0.86
CA ARG A 2 23.98 -1.36 -1.72
C ARG A 2 22.98 -0.86 -2.78
N HIS A 3 22.40 -1.76 -3.58
CA HIS A 3 21.43 -1.39 -4.62
C HIS A 3 20.18 -0.73 -4.05
N LEU A 4 19.59 -1.28 -2.98
CA LEU A 4 18.45 -0.68 -2.27
C LEU A 4 18.70 0.79 -1.90
N ARG A 5 19.85 1.08 -1.28
CA ARG A 5 20.19 2.45 -0.90
C ARG A 5 20.36 3.36 -2.12
N GLN A 6 21.01 2.85 -3.17
CA GLN A 6 21.21 3.63 -4.40
C GLN A 6 19.89 3.99 -5.06
N VAL A 7 18.98 3.03 -5.24
CA VAL A 7 17.66 3.28 -5.84
C VAL A 7 16.89 4.34 -5.05
N LEU A 8 16.83 4.22 -3.72
CA LEU A 8 16.14 5.21 -2.87
C LEU A 8 16.81 6.59 -2.92
N GLN A 9 18.13 6.65 -2.93
CA GLN A 9 18.85 7.93 -3.04
C GLN A 9 18.60 8.62 -4.38
N VAL A 10 18.63 7.85 -5.48
CA VAL A 10 18.34 8.37 -6.82
C VAL A 10 16.89 8.83 -6.91
N PHE A 11 15.95 8.11 -6.30
CA PHE A 11 14.56 8.54 -6.19
C PHE A 11 14.40 9.88 -5.47
N CYS A 12 15.05 10.06 -4.30
CA CYS A 12 15.02 11.35 -3.60
C CYS A 12 15.59 12.51 -4.42
N LEU A 13 16.59 12.24 -5.27
CA LEU A 13 17.14 13.24 -6.20
C LEU A 13 16.19 13.51 -7.37
N HIS A 14 15.49 12.49 -7.85
CA HIS A 14 14.52 12.58 -8.93
C HIS A 14 13.30 13.41 -8.51
N ASN A 15 12.74 13.12 -7.34
CA ASN A 15 11.57 13.81 -6.80
C ASN A 15 11.80 14.27 -5.36
N PRO A 16 12.43 15.45 -5.16
CA PRO A 16 12.69 15.99 -3.83
C PRO A 16 11.44 16.39 -3.05
N ALA A 17 10.31 16.60 -3.74
CA ALA A 17 9.05 16.99 -3.10
C ALA A 17 8.42 15.83 -2.32
N ILE A 18 8.52 14.61 -2.84
CA ILE A 18 8.17 13.39 -2.11
C ILE A 18 9.33 12.98 -1.19
N GLY A 19 10.55 12.96 -1.71
CA GLY A 19 11.72 12.50 -0.97
C GLY A 19 11.60 11.02 -0.55
N TYR A 20 12.15 10.68 0.61
CA TYR A 20 12.01 9.33 1.18
C TYR A 20 10.85 9.30 2.15
N CYS A 21 9.84 8.48 1.84
CA CYS A 21 8.77 8.15 2.78
C CYS A 21 8.98 6.75 3.36
N GLN A 22 8.63 6.57 4.63
CA GLN A 22 8.68 5.26 5.29
C GLN A 22 7.77 4.28 4.56
N GLY A 23 8.29 3.09 4.25
CA GLY A 23 7.59 2.08 3.46
C GLY A 23 8.22 1.86 2.08
N MET A 24 8.81 2.89 1.47
CA MET A 24 9.45 2.79 0.16
C MET A 24 10.61 1.78 0.14
N ASN A 25 11.33 1.65 1.26
CA ASN A 25 12.40 0.66 1.40
C ASN A 25 11.90 -0.78 1.22
N PHE A 26 10.68 -1.09 1.66
CA PHE A 26 10.10 -2.41 1.50
C PHE A 26 9.67 -2.64 0.04
N ILE A 27 9.06 -1.64 -0.60
CA ILE A 27 8.70 -1.68 -2.03
C ILE A 27 9.95 -1.95 -2.88
N VAL A 28 11.01 -1.17 -2.68
CA VAL A 28 12.26 -1.35 -3.43
C VAL A 28 12.93 -2.69 -3.10
N ALA A 29 12.89 -3.13 -1.84
CA ALA A 29 13.47 -4.42 -1.47
C ALA A 29 12.79 -5.57 -2.20
N VAL A 30 11.45 -5.58 -2.28
CA VAL A 30 10.67 -6.58 -3.02
C VAL A 30 10.91 -6.46 -4.53
N ALA A 31 10.92 -5.24 -5.08
CA ALA A 31 11.22 -5.02 -6.50
C ALA A 31 12.58 -5.60 -6.90
N LEU A 32 13.62 -5.39 -6.07
CA LEU A 32 14.97 -5.91 -6.30
C LEU A 32 15.08 -7.44 -6.19
N LEU A 33 14.05 -8.14 -5.71
CA LEU A 33 13.99 -9.61 -5.79
C LEU A 33 13.54 -10.10 -7.17
N LEU A 34 12.91 -9.22 -7.97
CA LEU A 34 12.22 -9.57 -9.21
C LEU A 34 12.92 -8.99 -10.44
N VAL A 35 13.52 -7.79 -10.31
CA VAL A 35 14.08 -7.02 -11.43
C VAL A 35 15.42 -6.38 -11.07
N GLU A 36 16.13 -5.92 -12.10
CA GLU A 36 17.41 -5.22 -11.95
C GLU A 36 17.23 -3.82 -11.29
N PRO A 37 18.30 -3.22 -10.72
CA PRO A 37 18.18 -1.97 -9.97
C PRO A 37 17.59 -0.78 -10.74
N GLU A 38 17.84 -0.70 -12.05
CA GLU A 38 17.27 0.35 -12.90
C GLU A 38 15.75 0.19 -13.05
N ASP A 39 15.28 -1.04 -13.31
CA ASP A 39 13.85 -1.34 -13.41
C ASP A 39 13.15 -1.16 -12.05
N ALA A 40 13.81 -1.52 -10.94
CA ALA A 40 13.28 -1.28 -9.60
C ALA A 40 13.10 0.22 -9.31
N PHE A 41 13.97 1.07 -9.85
CA PHE A 41 13.82 2.52 -9.76
C PHE A 41 12.60 3.02 -10.56
N TRP A 42 12.43 2.56 -11.80
CA TRP A 42 11.26 2.93 -12.61
C TRP A 42 9.96 2.39 -12.02
N LEU A 43 9.99 1.19 -11.43
CA LEU A 43 8.85 0.63 -10.72
C LEU A 43 8.48 1.48 -9.51
N LEU A 44 9.46 1.94 -8.72
CA LEU A 44 9.19 2.84 -7.60
C LEU A 44 8.50 4.13 -8.09
N ILE A 45 9.00 4.75 -9.16
CA ILE A 45 8.37 5.94 -9.76
C ILE A 45 6.93 5.64 -10.19
N ALA A 46 6.71 4.56 -10.93
CA ALA A 46 5.37 4.18 -11.38
C ALA A 46 4.40 4.02 -10.20
N ILE A 47 4.86 3.38 -9.12
CA ILE A 47 4.05 3.20 -7.91
C ILE A 47 3.73 4.55 -7.26
N THR A 48 4.74 5.39 -7.00
CA THR A 48 4.59 6.62 -6.20
C THR A 48 3.95 7.78 -6.98
N GLU A 49 4.15 7.85 -8.30
CA GLU A 49 3.77 9.00 -9.12
C GLU A 49 2.67 8.71 -10.14
N CYS A 50 2.38 7.43 -10.43
CA CYS A 50 1.31 7.06 -11.36
C CYS A 50 0.15 6.34 -10.67
N HIS A 51 0.44 5.42 -9.74
CA HIS A 51 -0.59 4.61 -9.09
C HIS A 51 -1.07 5.19 -7.74
N LEU A 52 -0.16 5.71 -6.92
CA LEU A 52 -0.42 6.16 -5.55
C LEU A 52 -0.13 7.66 -5.37
N ASN A 53 -0.84 8.48 -6.14
CA ASN A 53 -0.68 9.93 -6.11
C ASN A 53 -0.93 10.50 -4.70
N ASN A 54 0.00 11.33 -4.22
CA ASN A 54 -0.06 11.98 -2.91
C ASN A 54 -0.09 11.01 -1.71
N TYR A 55 0.24 9.73 -1.88
CA TYR A 55 0.32 8.80 -0.76
C TYR A 55 1.53 9.05 0.12
N TYR A 56 2.65 9.45 -0.50
CA TYR A 56 3.95 9.56 0.16
C TYR A 56 4.38 11.00 0.41
N ASP A 57 3.45 11.96 0.31
CA ASP A 57 3.72 13.35 0.68
C ASP A 57 3.83 13.51 2.22
N ILE A 58 4.26 14.68 2.68
CA ILE A 58 4.47 14.96 4.13
C ILE A 58 3.18 14.72 4.94
N GLY A 59 2.01 14.92 4.32
CA GLY A 59 0.72 14.77 4.97
C GLY A 59 0.07 13.40 4.79
N LEU A 60 0.62 12.52 3.96
CA LEU A 60 0.01 11.27 3.51
C LEU A 60 -1.43 11.48 2.99
N ILE A 61 -1.70 12.62 2.34
CA ILE A 61 -3.09 13.08 2.08
C ILE A 61 -3.85 12.06 1.25
N GLY A 62 -3.23 11.54 0.19
CA GLY A 62 -3.84 10.52 -0.67
C GLY A 62 -4.15 9.23 0.09
N ALA A 63 -3.23 8.78 0.94
CA ALA A 63 -3.40 7.57 1.73
C ALA A 63 -4.53 7.74 2.76
N GLN A 64 -4.60 8.89 3.45
CA GLN A 64 -5.67 9.19 4.41
C GLN A 64 -7.04 9.23 3.76
N VAL A 65 -7.18 9.91 2.61
CA VAL A 65 -8.43 9.93 1.84
C VAL A 65 -8.88 8.52 1.51
N ASP A 66 -7.97 7.67 1.03
CA ASP A 66 -8.29 6.30 0.68
C ASP A 66 -8.63 5.44 1.91
N GLN A 67 -8.11 5.75 3.11
CA GLN A 67 -8.58 5.10 4.34
C GLN A 67 -10.04 5.44 4.66
N TYR A 68 -10.48 6.69 4.46
CA TYR A 68 -11.90 7.04 4.63
C TYR A 68 -12.79 6.35 3.60
N VAL A 69 -12.34 6.26 2.35
CA VAL A 69 -13.04 5.51 1.30
C VAL A 69 -13.16 4.03 1.68
N LEU A 70 -12.10 3.42 2.21
CA LEU A 70 -12.15 2.03 2.68
C LEU A 70 -13.17 1.84 3.81
N LYS A 71 -13.21 2.76 4.78
CA LYS A 71 -14.19 2.73 5.87
C LYS A 71 -15.63 2.78 5.34
N ASP A 72 -15.92 3.70 4.42
CA ASP A 72 -17.23 3.81 3.79
C ASP A 72 -17.61 2.56 2.97
N LEU A 73 -16.63 1.95 2.29
CA LEU A 73 -16.85 0.69 1.58
C LEU A 73 -17.11 -0.47 2.54
N LEU A 74 -16.40 -0.55 3.66
CA LEU A 74 -16.62 -1.58 4.66
C LEU A 74 -18.05 -1.49 5.22
N LYS A 75 -18.48 -0.28 5.59
CA LYS A 75 -19.85 -0.02 6.05
C LYS A 75 -20.91 -0.47 5.04
N GLN A 76 -20.64 -0.31 3.74
CA GLN A 76 -21.57 -0.74 2.69
C GLN A 76 -21.53 -2.24 2.40
N LYS A 77 -20.37 -2.89 2.51
CA LYS A 77 -20.17 -4.28 2.06
C LYS A 77 -20.20 -5.30 3.19
N ALA A 78 -19.84 -4.91 4.40
CA ALA A 78 -19.80 -5.73 5.60
C ALA A 78 -20.14 -4.86 6.84
N PRO A 79 -21.39 -4.36 6.94
CA PRO A 79 -21.81 -3.45 8.02
C PRO A 79 -21.68 -4.05 9.42
N ASP A 80 -21.77 -5.37 9.52
CA ASP A 80 -21.56 -6.13 10.76
C ASP A 80 -20.11 -6.07 11.26
N ILE A 81 -19.13 -6.08 10.35
CA ILE A 81 -17.71 -5.93 10.70
C ILE A 81 -17.43 -4.48 11.11
N ASP A 82 -17.95 -3.51 10.37
CA ASP A 82 -17.85 -2.09 10.70
C ASP A 82 -18.41 -1.82 12.11
N GLN A 83 -19.61 -2.30 12.39
CA GLN A 83 -20.25 -2.19 13.71
C GLN A 83 -19.43 -2.88 14.80
N HIS A 84 -18.83 -4.04 14.53
CA HIS A 84 -17.97 -4.72 15.49
C HIS A 84 -16.74 -3.86 15.85
N PHE A 85 -16.08 -3.24 14.87
CA PHE A 85 -14.97 -2.33 15.17
C PHE A 85 -15.42 -1.09 15.93
N GLU A 86 -16.59 -0.51 15.60
CA GLU A 86 -17.15 0.63 16.34
C GLU A 86 -17.42 0.31 17.82
N ILE A 87 -18.05 -0.86 18.10
CA ILE A 87 -18.35 -1.30 19.48
C ILE A 87 -17.08 -1.52 20.30
N ASN A 88 -16.00 -1.98 19.66
CA ASN A 88 -14.72 -2.24 20.31
C ASN A 88 -13.77 -1.03 20.27
N GLU A 89 -14.23 0.14 19.81
CA GLU A 89 -13.44 1.37 19.71
C GLU A 89 -12.14 1.21 18.88
N VAL A 90 -12.18 0.34 17.88
CA VAL A 90 -11.03 0.07 17.00
C VAL A 90 -11.09 0.96 15.77
N GLU A 91 -10.06 1.78 15.59
CA GLU A 91 -9.92 2.61 14.40
C GLU A 91 -9.30 1.81 13.25
N ILE A 92 -10.15 1.39 12.30
CA ILE A 92 -9.73 0.56 11.17
C ILE A 92 -8.73 1.26 10.23
N THR A 93 -8.84 2.58 10.09
CA THR A 93 -7.95 3.38 9.23
C THR A 93 -6.51 3.29 9.72
N SER A 94 -6.30 3.27 11.05
CA SER A 94 -4.99 3.09 11.67
C SER A 94 -4.40 1.69 11.42
N LEU A 95 -5.24 0.65 11.41
CA LEU A 95 -4.82 -0.73 11.10
C LEU A 95 -4.42 -0.88 9.62
N THR A 96 -5.21 -0.29 8.73
CA THR A 96 -5.17 -0.56 7.28
C THR A 96 -4.30 0.44 6.51
N LEU A 97 -3.91 1.57 7.12
CA LEU A 97 -3.01 2.55 6.49
C LEU A 97 -1.70 1.91 6.03
N ASN A 98 -1.07 1.08 6.88
CA ASN A 98 0.19 0.42 6.50
C ASN A 98 -0.02 -0.60 5.37
N TRP A 99 -1.18 -1.25 5.28
CA TRP A 99 -1.48 -2.18 4.18
C TRP A 99 -1.45 -1.45 2.84
N PHE A 100 -1.95 -0.21 2.79
CA PHE A 100 -1.97 0.60 1.58
C PHE A 100 -0.58 1.19 1.28
N MET A 101 0.05 1.79 2.28
CA MET A 101 1.38 2.42 2.15
C MET A 101 2.46 1.43 1.73
N ALA A 102 2.40 0.21 2.23
CA ALA A 102 3.34 -0.86 1.92
C ALA A 102 2.81 -1.84 0.87
N ILE A 103 1.65 -1.61 0.25
CA ILE A 103 1.06 -2.48 -0.78
C ILE A 103 1.02 -3.95 -0.30
N PHE A 104 0.52 -4.14 0.92
CA PHE A 104 0.39 -5.42 1.64
C PHE A 104 1.71 -6.16 1.91
N ILE A 105 2.86 -5.50 1.75
CA ILE A 105 4.13 -6.06 2.19
C ILE A 105 4.05 -6.26 3.71
N ASP A 106 4.32 -7.49 4.16
CA ASP A 106 4.24 -7.98 5.55
C ASP A 106 2.81 -8.27 6.08
N THR A 107 1.77 -8.09 5.27
CA THR A 107 0.39 -8.46 5.65
C THR A 107 -0.01 -9.86 5.18
N VAL A 108 0.57 -10.31 4.07
CA VAL A 108 0.19 -11.57 3.40
C VAL A 108 1.43 -12.40 3.04
N PRO A 109 1.28 -13.73 2.84
CA PRO A 109 2.37 -14.56 2.32
C PRO A 109 2.93 -14.03 0.99
N PHE A 110 4.22 -14.25 0.74
CA PHE A 110 4.93 -13.69 -0.41
C PHE A 110 4.28 -14.03 -1.77
N GLU A 111 3.77 -15.25 -1.94
CA GLU A 111 3.06 -15.65 -3.16
C GLU A 111 1.79 -14.82 -3.38
N THR A 112 1.03 -14.56 -2.32
CA THR A 112 -0.16 -13.69 -2.36
C THR A 112 0.23 -12.25 -2.66
N LEU A 113 1.32 -11.76 -2.07
CA LEU A 113 1.84 -10.41 -2.32
C LEU A 113 2.10 -10.18 -3.81
N LEU A 114 2.77 -11.13 -4.48
CA LEU A 114 3.05 -11.03 -5.92
C LEU A 114 1.77 -10.94 -6.75
N ARG A 115 0.73 -11.71 -6.40
CA ARG A 115 -0.57 -11.64 -7.08
C ARG A 115 -1.29 -10.32 -6.86
N ILE A 116 -1.18 -9.74 -5.65
CA ILE A 116 -1.69 -8.40 -5.37
C ILE A 116 -0.97 -7.38 -6.26
N TRP A 117 0.36 -7.48 -6.36
CA TRP A 117 1.18 -6.57 -7.18
C TRP A 117 0.86 -6.67 -8.67
N ASP A 118 0.71 -7.88 -9.22
CA ASP A 118 0.29 -8.08 -10.62
C ASP A 118 -1.02 -7.33 -10.91
N CYS A 119 -2.03 -7.58 -10.07
CA CYS A 119 -3.33 -6.94 -10.25
C CYS A 119 -3.23 -5.42 -10.06
N PHE A 120 -2.49 -4.96 -9.06
CA PHE A 120 -2.34 -3.53 -8.75
C PHE A 120 -1.65 -2.77 -9.89
N LEU A 121 -0.56 -3.29 -10.42
CA LEU A 121 0.17 -2.66 -11.54
C LEU A 121 -0.66 -2.66 -12.83
N LEU A 122 -1.52 -3.66 -13.04
CA LEU A 122 -2.39 -3.75 -14.21
C LEU A 122 -3.68 -2.93 -14.10
N GLU A 123 -4.35 -2.97 -12.95
CA GLU A 123 -5.70 -2.42 -12.76
C GLU A 123 -5.76 -1.13 -11.93
N GLY A 124 -4.67 -0.78 -11.25
CA GLY A 124 -4.53 0.43 -10.41
C GLY A 124 -4.97 0.27 -8.95
N SER A 125 -5.01 1.40 -8.23
CA SER A 125 -5.19 1.47 -6.77
C SER A 125 -6.48 0.86 -6.23
N LYS A 126 -7.54 0.74 -7.06
CA LYS A 126 -8.80 0.06 -6.70
C LYS A 126 -8.58 -1.37 -6.18
N VAL A 127 -7.49 -2.01 -6.59
CA VAL A 127 -7.09 -3.35 -6.15
C VAL A 127 -6.82 -3.40 -4.66
N LEU A 128 -6.22 -2.35 -4.09
CA LEU A 128 -5.89 -2.30 -2.66
C LEU A 128 -7.16 -2.40 -1.80
N PHE A 129 -8.22 -1.68 -2.18
CA PHE A 129 -9.52 -1.75 -1.51
C PHE A 129 -10.15 -3.13 -1.59
N ARG A 130 -10.11 -3.77 -2.76
CA ARG A 130 -10.67 -5.12 -2.94
C ARG A 130 -9.98 -6.12 -2.02
N PHE A 131 -8.65 -6.12 -1.98
CA PHE A 131 -7.90 -7.02 -1.10
C PHE A 131 -8.08 -6.69 0.38
N ALA A 132 -8.08 -5.42 0.77
CA ALA A 132 -8.32 -5.03 2.15
C ALA A 132 -9.69 -5.52 2.65
N LEU A 133 -10.75 -5.28 1.88
CA LEU A 133 -12.10 -5.78 2.20
C LEU A 133 -12.14 -7.31 2.24
N SER A 134 -11.52 -7.99 1.26
CA SER A 134 -11.46 -9.45 1.25
C SER A 134 -10.75 -10.00 2.49
N ILE A 135 -9.63 -9.41 2.91
CA ILE A 135 -8.91 -9.84 4.13
C ILE A 135 -9.79 -9.66 5.36
N LEU A 136 -10.46 -8.53 5.51
CA LEU A 136 -11.36 -8.27 6.65
C LEU A 136 -12.53 -9.25 6.68
N ILE A 137 -13.15 -9.50 5.53
CA ILE A 137 -14.30 -10.41 5.42
C ILE A 137 -13.90 -11.86 5.66
N ILE A 138 -12.75 -12.31 5.15
CA ILE A 138 -12.25 -13.68 5.37
C ILE A 138 -11.95 -13.92 6.85
N ASN A 139 -11.48 -12.91 7.57
CA ASN A 139 -11.16 -13.01 9.00
C ASN A 139 -12.35 -12.68 9.92
N ARG A 140 -13.58 -12.66 9.40
CA ARG A 140 -14.80 -12.36 10.18
C ARG A 140 -15.05 -13.33 11.33
N GLU A 141 -14.63 -14.59 11.21
CA GLU A 141 -14.95 -15.68 12.15
C GLU A 141 -13.74 -16.26 12.91
N SER A 142 -12.56 -15.66 12.73
CA SER A 142 -11.34 -16.02 13.46
C SER A 142 -11.26 -15.31 14.80
#